data_AF-A0A969I672-F1
#
_entry.id   AF-A0A969I672-F1
#
_cell.length_a   1.000
_cell.length_b   1.000
_cell.length_c   1.000
_cell.angle_alpha   90.00
_cell.angle_beta   90.00
_cell.angle_gamma   90.00
#
_symmetry.space_group_name_H-M   'P 1'
#
loop_
_entity.id
_entity.type
_entity.pdbx_description
1 polymer ?
#
loop_
_entity_poly.entity_id
_entity_poly.type
_entity_poly.pdbx_seq_one_letter_code
_entity_poly.pdbx_strand_id
1 'polypeptide(L)'
;MPILLYYGVWGVSTTFSPASPAVGAESCPRMLLTDDLLLAYKRCDRRFFLNLWGDRRQQDPEREFIQKLRQENQQQINDLLTNYDWVRPEYPRGDWAAGAAVTAALMAAGASCVYRGVLLGTGKALSADATLEFLGRPTFLVKQPGRSRWGDWSYQPVNVKLGKRPKPEYKLVTTLHAELLEQLQGAPVVSPELVLREQQVYRVIWRTGSRVCGQRSPNVSKSEPPPPLQKCSFRASGAAFANG
;
A
#
# COMPACT_ATOMS: atom_id res chain seq x y z
N MET A 1 85.70 0.27 -29.43
CA MET A 1 86.30 -1.08 -29.57
C MET A 1 86.84 -1.49 -28.21
N PRO A 2 86.74 -2.74 -27.74
CA PRO A 2 85.95 -3.92 -28.18
C PRO A 2 85.06 -4.49 -27.02
N ILE A 3 83.87 -5.07 -27.31
CA ILE A 3 83.53 -6.52 -27.43
C ILE A 3 83.03 -7.14 -26.09
N LEU A 4 81.71 -7.39 -25.97
CA LEU A 4 81.01 -8.71 -26.02
C LEU A 4 81.36 -9.59 -24.79
N LEU A 5 80.50 -10.31 -24.08
CA LEU A 5 79.13 -10.80 -24.27
C LEU A 5 78.83 -11.74 -23.07
N TYR A 6 77.56 -11.86 -22.65
CA TYR A 6 76.79 -13.13 -22.55
C TYR A 6 75.85 -13.32 -21.33
N TYR A 7 74.55 -13.24 -21.64
CA TYR A 7 73.46 -14.21 -21.39
C TYR A 7 72.82 -14.40 -20.00
N GLY A 8 71.49 -14.25 -20.03
CA GLY A 8 70.50 -14.96 -19.22
C GLY A 8 69.35 -14.05 -18.79
N VAL A 9 68.06 -14.40 -18.83
CA VAL A 9 67.27 -15.53 -19.30
C VAL A 9 65.85 -14.96 -19.48
N TRP A 10 65.09 -15.51 -20.43
CA TRP A 10 63.68 -15.17 -20.69
C TRP A 10 62.77 -15.56 -19.55
N GLY A 11 61.82 -14.68 -19.21
CA GLY A 11 60.71 -14.97 -18.30
C GLY A 11 59.52 -14.09 -18.62
N VAL A 12 58.70 -14.52 -19.58
CA VAL A 12 57.39 -13.94 -19.91
C VAL A 12 56.41 -14.30 -18.79
N SER A 13 55.66 -13.34 -18.27
CA SER A 13 54.24 -13.50 -17.94
C SER A 13 53.60 -12.16 -17.59
N THR A 14 52.85 -11.66 -18.56
CA THR A 14 51.87 -10.59 -18.45
C THR A 14 50.64 -11.13 -17.71
N THR A 15 50.33 -10.61 -16.52
CA THR A 15 48.98 -10.65 -15.92
C THR A 15 48.85 -9.40 -15.07
N PHE A 16 48.35 -8.30 -15.65
CA PHE A 16 46.95 -7.88 -15.57
C PHE A 16 46.45 -7.77 -14.12
N SER A 17 46.46 -6.53 -13.66
CA SER A 17 45.87 -6.03 -12.42
C SER A 17 44.37 -6.38 -12.35
N PRO A 18 43.86 -7.03 -11.30
CA PRO A 18 42.45 -6.95 -11.00
C PRO A 18 42.22 -5.65 -10.22
N ALA A 19 41.73 -4.63 -10.94
CA ALA A 19 40.97 -3.57 -10.31
C ALA A 19 39.81 -4.24 -9.54
N SER A 20 39.84 -4.12 -8.22
CA SER A 20 38.75 -4.55 -7.36
C SER A 20 37.48 -3.82 -7.81
N PRO A 21 36.40 -4.51 -8.21
CA PRO A 21 35.13 -3.85 -8.43
C PRO A 21 34.64 -3.35 -7.06
N ALA A 22 34.33 -2.06 -7.00
CA ALA A 22 33.57 -1.49 -5.90
C ALA A 22 32.28 -2.32 -5.76
N VAL A 23 32.22 -3.10 -4.66
CA VAL A 23 31.02 -3.77 -4.19
C VAL A 23 29.94 -2.71 -4.14
N GLY A 24 28.86 -2.99 -4.86
CA GLY A 24 27.79 -2.05 -5.15
C GLY A 24 27.28 -1.36 -3.90
N ALA A 25 26.82 -0.12 -4.08
CA ALA A 25 25.96 0.54 -3.12
C ALA A 25 24.84 -0.44 -2.73
N GLU A 26 24.93 -1.00 -1.53
CA GLU A 26 23.88 -1.83 -0.97
C GLU A 26 22.65 -0.93 -0.86
N SER A 27 21.73 -1.09 -1.82
CA SER A 27 20.47 -0.40 -1.80
C SER A 27 19.76 -0.81 -0.52
N CYS A 28 19.57 0.15 0.38
CA CYS A 28 18.67 0.06 1.53
C CYS A 28 17.43 -0.78 1.15
N PRO A 29 17.10 -1.85 1.90
CA PRO A 29 15.99 -2.72 1.56
C PRO A 29 14.69 -1.92 1.58
N ARG A 30 14.08 -1.72 0.41
CA ARG A 30 12.80 -1.05 0.25
C ARG A 30 11.68 -2.06 0.42
N MET A 31 10.92 -1.90 1.49
CA MET A 31 9.73 -2.69 1.73
C MET A 31 8.49 -1.88 1.35
N LEU A 32 7.67 -2.44 0.44
CA LEU A 32 6.38 -1.87 0.04
C LEU A 32 5.27 -2.39 0.96
N LEU A 33 4.66 -1.50 1.74
CA LEU A 33 3.49 -1.81 2.56
C LEU A 33 2.22 -1.29 1.88
N THR A 34 1.30 -2.21 1.56
CA THR A 34 0.02 -1.87 0.93
C THR A 34 -1.09 -1.73 1.97
N ASP A 35 -2.14 -0.99 1.61
CA ASP A 35 -3.41 -0.93 2.34
C ASP A 35 -4.00 -2.31 2.69
N ASP A 36 -3.98 -3.25 1.73
CA ASP A 36 -4.45 -4.62 1.92
C ASP A 36 -3.59 -5.40 2.92
N LEU A 37 -2.26 -5.18 2.93
CA LEU A 37 -1.36 -5.77 3.91
C LEU A 37 -1.65 -5.22 5.31
N LEU A 38 -1.85 -3.91 5.44
CA LEU A 38 -2.20 -3.30 6.74
C LEU A 38 -3.54 -3.82 7.27
N LEU A 39 -4.53 -3.98 6.39
CA LEU A 39 -5.82 -4.58 6.72
C LEU A 39 -5.68 -6.05 7.15
N ALA A 40 -4.86 -6.84 6.44
CA ALA A 40 -4.60 -8.23 6.77
C ALA A 40 -3.92 -8.35 8.14
N TYR A 41 -2.92 -7.51 8.41
CA TYR A 41 -2.21 -7.47 9.70
C TYR A 41 -3.16 -7.24 10.87
N LYS A 42 -4.04 -6.23 10.79
CA LYS A 42 -5.01 -5.98 11.88
C LYS A 42 -6.04 -7.08 12.08
N ARG A 43 -6.25 -7.96 11.09
CA ARG A 43 -7.24 -9.06 11.18
C ARG A 43 -6.61 -10.38 11.61
N CYS A 44 -5.48 -10.75 11.02
CA CYS A 44 -4.84 -12.05 11.17
C CYS A 44 -3.36 -11.96 10.77
N ASP A 45 -2.47 -12.02 11.74
CA ASP A 45 -1.01 -11.99 11.54
C ASP A 45 -0.54 -13.10 10.60
N ARG A 46 -1.15 -14.30 10.67
CA ARG A 46 -0.85 -15.40 9.75
C ARG A 46 -1.15 -15.04 8.30
N ARG A 47 -2.29 -14.40 8.02
CA ARG A 47 -2.65 -13.98 6.67
C ARG A 47 -1.71 -12.89 6.15
N PHE A 48 -1.33 -11.95 7.01
CA PHE A 48 -0.29 -10.97 6.69
C PHE A 48 1.03 -11.64 6.32
N PHE A 49 1.51 -12.58 7.14
CA PHE A 49 2.72 -13.35 6.87
C PHE A 49 2.61 -14.12 5.54
N LEU A 50 1.50 -14.83 5.32
CA LEU A 50 1.28 -15.60 4.08
C LEU A 50 1.19 -14.73 2.83
N ASN A 51 0.75 -13.48 2.95
CA ASN A 51 0.70 -12.55 1.83
C ASN A 51 2.09 -12.00 1.46
N LEU A 52 3.02 -11.93 2.42
CA LEU A 52 4.36 -11.39 2.22
C LEU A 52 5.40 -12.47 1.89
N TRP A 53 5.40 -13.57 2.65
CA TRP A 53 6.48 -14.58 2.61
C TRP A 53 5.98 -16.01 2.43
N GLY A 54 4.69 -16.26 2.63
CA GLY A 54 4.16 -17.62 2.61
C GLY A 54 4.01 -18.21 1.21
N ASP A 55 3.99 -19.54 1.17
CA ASP A 55 3.60 -20.28 -0.01
C ASP A 55 2.11 -20.06 -0.32
N ARG A 56 1.80 -19.71 -1.58
CA ARG A 56 0.42 -19.53 -2.05
C ARG A 56 -0.45 -20.77 -1.82
N ARG A 57 0.14 -21.97 -1.81
CA ARG A 57 -0.57 -23.22 -1.52
C ARG A 57 -1.08 -23.33 -0.08
N GLN A 58 -0.53 -22.52 0.84
CA GLN A 58 -0.97 -22.44 2.23
C GLN A 58 -2.05 -21.39 2.46
N GLN A 59 -2.41 -20.62 1.42
CA GLN A 59 -3.52 -19.68 1.47
C GLN A 59 -4.84 -20.44 1.31
N ASP A 60 -5.84 -20.04 2.09
CA ASP A 60 -7.17 -20.64 2.00
C ASP A 60 -7.73 -20.44 0.57
N PRO A 61 -8.33 -21.48 -0.03
CA PRO A 61 -8.99 -21.33 -1.32
C PRO A 61 -10.14 -20.32 -1.20
N GLU A 62 -10.37 -19.55 -2.26
CA GLU A 62 -11.43 -18.56 -2.28
C GLU A 62 -12.80 -19.25 -2.29
N ARG A 63 -13.53 -19.10 -1.18
CA ARG A 63 -14.89 -19.64 -1.02
C ARG A 63 -15.90 -18.82 -1.81
N GLU A 64 -16.96 -19.45 -2.33
CA GLU A 64 -18.05 -18.76 -3.05
C GLU A 64 -18.62 -17.57 -2.27
N PHE A 65 -18.76 -17.71 -0.96
CA PHE A 65 -19.20 -16.63 -0.08
C PHE A 65 -18.33 -15.36 -0.20
N ILE A 66 -17.01 -15.50 -0.33
CA ILE A 66 -16.09 -14.37 -0.49
C ILE A 66 -16.27 -13.72 -1.86
N GLN A 67 -16.49 -14.51 -2.91
CA GLN A 67 -16.78 -13.99 -4.25
C GLN A 67 -18.08 -13.17 -4.25
N LYS A 68 -19.13 -13.70 -3.61
CA LYS A 68 -20.40 -12.98 -3.42
C LYS A 68 -20.21 -11.66 -2.69
N LEU A 69 -19.41 -11.63 -1.61
CA LEU A 69 -19.08 -10.38 -0.91
C LEU A 69 -18.32 -9.39 -1.80
N ARG A 70 -17.42 -9.85 -2.68
CA ARG A 70 -16.74 -8.93 -3.62
C ARG A 70 -17.72 -8.35 -4.63
N GLN A 71 -18.63 -9.17 -5.14
CA GLN A 71 -19.67 -8.75 -6.06
C GLN A 71 -20.61 -7.72 -5.41
N GLU A 72 -21.09 -7.99 -4.19
CA GLU A 72 -21.92 -7.04 -3.42
C GLU A 72 -21.18 -5.71 -3.19
N ASN A 73 -19.88 -5.75 -2.87
CA ASN A 73 -19.10 -4.53 -2.66
C ASN A 73 -18.92 -3.74 -3.96
N GLN A 74 -18.72 -4.44 -5.08
CA GLN A 74 -18.61 -3.80 -6.39
C GLN A 74 -19.93 -3.19 -6.84
N GLN A 75 -21.06 -3.85 -6.56
CA GLN A 75 -22.39 -3.29 -6.84
C GLN A 75 -22.59 -1.98 -6.05
N GLN A 76 -22.30 -1.99 -4.74
CA GLN A 76 -22.38 -0.78 -3.93
C GLN A 76 -21.50 0.35 -4.48
N ILE A 77 -20.30 0.04 -4.98
CA ILE A 77 -19.42 1.04 -5.61
C ILE A 77 -20.04 1.57 -6.90
N ASN A 78 -20.62 0.70 -7.74
CA ASN A 78 -21.27 1.11 -8.98
C ASN A 78 -22.46 2.04 -8.69
N ASP A 79 -23.25 1.74 -7.66
CA ASP A 79 -24.38 2.57 -7.25
C ASP A 79 -23.92 3.95 -6.74
N LEU A 80 -22.72 4.06 -6.18
CA LEU A 80 -22.15 5.36 -5.78
C LEU A 80 -21.59 6.13 -6.98
N LEU A 81 -20.98 5.43 -7.95
CA LEU A 81 -20.39 6.04 -9.14
C LEU A 81 -21.41 6.82 -9.99
N THR A 82 -22.70 6.48 -9.92
CA THR A 82 -23.76 7.24 -10.62
C THR A 82 -23.93 8.66 -10.10
N ASN A 83 -23.49 8.95 -8.87
CA ASN A 83 -23.60 10.28 -8.24
C ASN A 83 -22.38 11.16 -8.48
N TYR A 84 -21.34 10.64 -9.16
CA TYR A 84 -20.11 11.37 -9.42
C TYR A 84 -19.84 11.45 -10.91
N ASP A 85 -19.33 12.59 -11.34
CA ASP A 85 -18.54 12.66 -12.57
C ASP A 85 -17.14 12.14 -12.24
N TRP A 86 -16.80 10.95 -12.73
CA TRP A 86 -15.60 10.24 -12.29
C TRP A 86 -14.68 9.91 -13.45
N VAL A 87 -13.37 9.95 -13.18
CA VAL A 87 -12.32 9.50 -14.09
C VAL A 87 -11.51 8.42 -13.41
N ARG A 88 -11.06 7.42 -14.17
CA ARG A 88 -10.21 6.34 -13.66
C ARG A 88 -8.80 6.49 -14.23
N PRO A 89 -7.74 6.40 -13.41
CA PRO A 89 -6.38 6.41 -13.92
C PRO A 89 -6.09 5.11 -14.68
N GLU A 90 -5.55 5.24 -15.88
CA GLU A 90 -5.09 4.13 -16.71
C GLU A 90 -3.57 4.02 -16.64
N TYR A 91 -3.07 2.82 -16.34
CA TYR A 91 -1.64 2.55 -16.21
C TYR A 91 -1.37 1.03 -16.34
N PRO A 92 -0.14 0.62 -16.70
CA PRO A 92 0.23 -0.79 -16.78
C PRO A 92 0.04 -1.53 -15.45
N ARG A 93 -0.45 -2.76 -15.51
CA ARG A 93 -0.69 -3.57 -14.32
C ARG A 93 0.60 -3.81 -13.54
N GLY A 94 0.57 -3.48 -12.25
CA GLY A 94 1.72 -3.66 -11.35
C GLY A 94 2.67 -2.47 -11.32
N ASP A 95 2.53 -1.52 -12.24
CA ASP A 95 3.29 -0.27 -12.22
C ASP A 95 2.59 0.78 -11.35
N TRP A 96 2.81 0.68 -10.04
CA TRP A 96 2.21 1.58 -9.07
C TRP A 96 2.75 3.00 -9.16
N ALA A 97 4.00 3.17 -9.62
CA ALA A 97 4.61 4.47 -9.82
C ALA A 97 3.91 5.23 -10.96
N ALA A 98 3.69 4.55 -12.09
CA ALA A 98 2.89 5.11 -13.19
C ALA A 98 1.46 5.44 -12.74
N GLY A 99 0.80 4.52 -12.00
CA GLY A 99 -0.54 4.76 -11.48
C GLY A 99 -0.63 5.98 -10.56
N ALA A 100 0.35 6.17 -9.68
CA ALA A 100 0.42 7.33 -8.80
C ALA A 100 0.66 8.64 -9.57
N ALA A 101 1.52 8.61 -10.59
CA ALA A 101 1.78 9.77 -11.46
C ALA A 101 0.51 10.19 -12.23
N VAL A 102 -0.20 9.23 -12.84
CA VAL A 102 -1.46 9.50 -13.55
C VAL A 102 -2.52 10.02 -12.58
N THR A 103 -2.64 9.42 -11.39
CA THR A 103 -3.57 9.90 -10.35
C THR A 103 -3.26 11.36 -9.97
N ALA A 104 -1.99 11.69 -9.75
CA ALA A 104 -1.56 13.05 -9.44
C ALA A 104 -1.85 14.04 -10.58
N ALA A 105 -1.67 13.62 -11.83
CA ALA A 105 -1.99 14.43 -13.00
C ALA A 105 -3.51 14.73 -13.10
N LEU A 106 -4.36 13.74 -12.85
CA LEU A 106 -5.82 13.92 -12.82
C LEU A 106 -6.25 14.90 -11.72
N MET A 107 -5.63 14.81 -10.54
CA MET A 107 -5.87 15.75 -9.44
C MET A 107 -5.38 17.17 -9.75
N ALA A 108 -4.24 17.30 -10.42
CA ALA A 108 -3.71 18.57 -10.89
C ALA A 108 -4.59 19.20 -11.98
N ALA A 109 -5.18 18.39 -12.85
CA ALA A 109 -6.18 18.84 -13.83
C ALA A 109 -7.52 19.22 -13.17
N GLY A 110 -7.70 18.92 -11.88
CA GLY A 110 -8.89 19.29 -11.13
C GLY A 110 -10.11 18.43 -11.42
N ALA A 111 -9.91 17.15 -11.78
CA ALA A 111 -10.98 16.17 -11.95
C ALA A 111 -11.90 16.13 -10.71
N SER A 112 -13.21 16.16 -10.91
CA SER A 112 -14.23 16.19 -9.84
C SER A 112 -14.13 14.98 -8.91
N CYS A 113 -14.00 13.77 -9.47
CA CYS A 113 -13.78 12.54 -8.73
C CYS A 113 -12.79 11.62 -9.47
N VAL A 114 -11.83 11.04 -8.75
CA VAL A 114 -10.93 10.00 -9.29
C VAL A 114 -11.29 8.65 -8.68
N TYR A 115 -11.78 7.73 -9.50
CA TYR A 115 -12.12 6.36 -9.11
C TYR A 115 -10.89 5.45 -9.16
N ARG A 116 -10.63 4.69 -8.09
CA ARG A 116 -9.46 3.79 -7.95
C ARG A 116 -8.11 4.49 -8.15
N GLY A 117 -7.97 5.68 -7.57
CA GLY A 117 -6.71 6.40 -7.49
C GLY A 117 -5.62 5.60 -6.78
N VAL A 118 -4.36 5.90 -7.10
CA VAL A 118 -3.17 5.32 -6.48
C VAL A 118 -2.42 6.41 -5.74
N LEU A 119 -2.13 6.17 -4.46
CA LEU A 119 -1.33 7.05 -3.62
C LEU A 119 -0.05 6.32 -3.21
N LEU A 120 1.09 6.96 -3.45
CA LEU A 120 2.39 6.54 -2.97
C LEU A 120 2.92 7.57 -1.98
N GLY A 121 3.55 7.08 -0.92
CA GLY A 121 4.23 7.92 0.06
C GLY A 121 5.35 7.14 0.72
N THR A 122 6.16 7.85 1.49
CA THR A 122 7.30 7.25 2.20
C THR A 122 7.20 7.53 3.69
N GLY A 123 7.76 6.63 4.47
CA GLY A 123 7.91 6.82 5.91
C GLY A 123 9.24 6.26 6.39
N LYS A 124 9.66 6.73 7.56
CA LYS A 124 10.87 6.22 8.22
C LYS A 124 10.57 4.85 8.84
N ALA A 125 11.40 3.85 8.56
CA ALA A 125 11.35 2.62 9.34
C ALA A 125 11.85 2.86 10.76
N LEU A 126 11.59 1.90 11.65
CA LEU A 126 12.11 1.90 13.02
C LEU A 126 13.65 1.72 13.06
N SER A 127 14.22 1.04 12.08
CA SER A 127 15.66 0.98 11.86
C SER A 127 16.11 2.18 11.04
N ALA A 128 17.15 2.87 11.50
CA ALA A 128 17.65 4.11 10.89
C ALA A 128 17.99 3.97 9.39
N ASP A 129 18.29 2.75 8.94
CA ASP A 129 18.79 2.46 7.60
C ASP A 129 17.73 1.89 6.65
N ALA A 130 16.43 1.92 6.99
CA ALA A 130 15.36 1.43 6.12
C ALA A 130 14.31 2.50 5.79
N THR A 131 13.96 2.61 4.51
CA THR A 131 12.84 3.44 4.04
C THR A 131 11.65 2.53 3.74
N LEU A 132 10.48 2.87 4.30
CA LEU A 132 9.22 2.19 3.99
C LEU A 132 8.49 2.96 2.90
N GLU A 133 8.13 2.26 1.84
CA GLU A 133 7.22 2.77 0.82
C GLU A 133 5.81 2.31 1.16
N PHE A 134 4.85 3.22 1.07
CA PHE A 134 3.44 2.94 1.34
C PHE A 134 2.64 3.09 0.05
N LEU A 135 1.75 2.13 -0.18
CA LEU A 135 0.80 2.13 -1.29
C LEU A 135 -0.62 2.12 -0.74
N GLY A 136 -1.37 3.18 -1.03
CA GLY A 136 -2.80 3.30 -0.75
C GLY A 136 -3.62 3.34 -2.02
N ARG A 137 -4.75 2.64 -2.03
CA ARG A 137 -5.71 2.67 -3.14
C ARG A 137 -7.10 3.01 -2.60
N PRO A 138 -7.37 4.31 -2.34
CA PRO A 138 -8.71 4.73 -1.96
C PRO A 138 -9.73 4.36 -3.04
N THR A 139 -10.99 4.18 -2.65
CA THR A 139 -12.05 3.89 -3.63
C THR A 139 -12.30 5.10 -4.52
N PHE A 140 -12.40 6.28 -3.89
CA PHE A 140 -12.51 7.56 -4.58
C PHE A 140 -11.55 8.59 -3.97
N LEU A 141 -11.13 9.53 -4.81
CA LEU A 141 -10.56 10.81 -4.39
C LEU A 141 -11.53 11.88 -4.88
N VAL A 142 -12.20 12.56 -3.95
CA VAL A 142 -13.24 13.54 -4.28
C VAL A 142 -12.67 14.94 -4.10
N LYS A 143 -12.79 15.78 -5.14
CA LYS A 143 -12.37 17.18 -5.11
C LYS A 143 -13.24 17.96 -4.13
N GLN A 144 -12.61 18.79 -3.31
CA GLN A 144 -13.26 19.67 -2.35
C GLN A 144 -12.68 21.08 -2.46
N PRO A 145 -13.46 22.12 -2.14
CA PRO A 145 -12.92 23.46 -1.93
C PRO A 145 -11.83 23.44 -0.85
N GLY A 146 -10.71 24.13 -1.08
CA GLY A 146 -9.62 24.24 -0.11
C GLY A 146 -8.27 24.32 -0.78
N ARG A 147 -7.28 24.95 -0.15
CA ARG A 147 -5.97 25.13 -0.79
C ARG A 147 -5.12 23.87 -0.75
N SER A 148 -4.50 23.54 -1.88
CA SER A 148 -3.45 22.53 -2.00
C SER A 148 -2.35 23.00 -2.93
N ARG A 149 -1.34 22.17 -3.18
CA ARG A 149 -0.30 22.47 -4.19
C ARG A 149 -0.84 22.64 -5.61
N TRP A 150 -2.08 22.26 -5.89
CA TRP A 150 -2.70 22.40 -7.22
C TRP A 150 -3.55 23.66 -7.38
N GLY A 151 -3.72 24.48 -6.33
CA GLY A 151 -4.51 25.71 -6.36
C GLY A 151 -5.57 25.75 -5.25
N ASP A 152 -6.76 26.27 -5.58
CA ASP A 152 -7.86 26.50 -4.63
C ASP A 152 -8.78 25.27 -4.40
N TRP A 153 -8.32 24.09 -4.82
CA TRP A 153 -8.97 22.81 -4.49
C TRP A 153 -8.01 21.83 -3.84
N SER A 154 -8.58 20.91 -3.07
CA SER A 154 -7.90 19.78 -2.43
C SER A 154 -8.73 18.52 -2.66
N TYR A 155 -8.18 17.36 -2.33
CA TYR A 155 -8.90 16.09 -2.42
C TYR A 155 -9.13 15.48 -1.04
N GLN A 156 -10.19 14.68 -0.93
CA GLN A 156 -10.45 13.83 0.23
C GLN A 156 -10.57 12.36 -0.21
N PRO A 157 -9.96 11.41 0.52
CA PRO A 157 -10.10 10.00 0.23
C PRO A 157 -11.41 9.48 0.78
N VAL A 158 -12.12 8.72 -0.04
CA VAL A 158 -13.36 8.02 0.33
C VAL A 158 -13.14 6.52 0.15
N ASN A 159 -13.37 5.75 1.20
CA ASN A 159 -13.26 4.30 1.20
C ASN A 159 -14.63 3.66 1.32
N VAL A 160 -14.98 2.75 0.40
CA VAL A 160 -16.25 2.01 0.44
C VAL A 160 -16.04 0.62 1.04
N LYS A 161 -16.87 0.22 2.01
CA LYS A 161 -16.83 -1.10 2.66
C LYS A 161 -18.23 -1.63 2.95
N LEU A 162 -18.46 -2.93 2.73
CA LEU A 162 -19.72 -3.63 3.06
C LEU A 162 -20.07 -3.77 4.56
N GLY A 163 -19.23 -3.25 5.47
CA GLY A 163 -19.53 -3.35 6.90
C GLY A 163 -20.72 -2.48 7.28
N LYS A 164 -21.49 -2.89 8.30
CA LYS A 164 -22.54 -2.03 8.90
C LYS A 164 -21.99 -1.04 9.94
N ARG A 165 -20.73 -1.23 10.38
CA ARG A 165 -20.08 -0.43 11.42
C ARG A 165 -18.67 -0.03 10.99
N PRO A 166 -18.18 1.14 11.42
CA PRO A 166 -16.83 1.60 11.09
C PRO A 166 -15.81 0.85 11.95
N LYS A 167 -15.37 -0.32 11.48
CA LYS A 167 -14.42 -1.17 12.23
C LYS A 167 -13.05 -0.49 12.38
N PRO A 168 -12.29 -0.78 13.45
CA PRO A 168 -10.98 -0.17 13.68
C PRO A 168 -10.02 -0.32 12.48
N GLU A 169 -10.01 -1.49 11.83
CA GLU A 169 -9.14 -1.74 10.69
C GLU A 169 -9.54 -0.94 9.43
N TYR A 170 -10.81 -0.56 9.29
CA TYR A 170 -11.26 0.32 8.20
C TYR A 170 -10.83 1.76 8.46
N LYS A 171 -11.01 2.24 9.70
CA LYS A 171 -10.54 3.57 10.10
C LYS A 171 -9.04 3.71 9.86
N LEU A 172 -8.26 2.69 10.23
CA LEU A 172 -6.81 2.66 10.04
C LEU A 172 -6.41 2.84 8.56
N VAL A 173 -7.00 2.06 7.65
CA VAL A 173 -6.70 2.17 6.21
C VAL A 173 -7.14 3.54 5.66
N THR A 174 -8.28 4.05 6.09
CA THR A 174 -8.75 5.39 5.72
C THR A 174 -7.80 6.49 6.20
N THR A 175 -7.27 6.38 7.42
CA THR A 175 -6.26 7.30 7.94
C THR A 175 -4.94 7.20 7.16
N LEU A 176 -4.50 5.98 6.78
CA LEU A 176 -3.33 5.82 5.90
C LEU A 176 -3.55 6.56 4.57
N HIS A 177 -4.72 6.42 3.95
CA HIS A 177 -5.00 7.12 2.70
C HIS A 177 -5.00 8.64 2.87
N ALA A 178 -5.48 9.15 4.01
CA ALA A 178 -5.41 10.57 4.32
C ALA A 178 -3.96 11.06 4.45
N GLU A 179 -3.12 10.35 5.22
CA GLU A 179 -1.69 10.66 5.37
C GLU A 179 -0.96 10.68 4.01
N LEU A 180 -1.16 9.66 3.18
CA LEU A 180 -0.52 9.61 1.85
C LEU A 180 -1.02 10.73 0.94
N LEU A 181 -2.31 11.07 1.03
CA LEU A 181 -2.85 12.18 0.25
C LEU A 181 -2.31 13.53 0.73
N GLU A 182 -2.14 13.74 2.04
CA GLU A 182 -1.52 14.96 2.57
C GLU A 182 -0.08 15.13 2.10
N GLN A 183 0.73 14.07 2.17
CA GLN A 183 2.09 14.07 1.64
C GLN A 183 2.10 14.43 0.15
N LEU A 184 1.12 13.90 -0.60
CA LEU A 184 0.96 14.19 -2.00
C LEU A 184 0.53 15.65 -2.20
N GLN A 185 -0.65 16.06 -1.79
CA GLN A 185 -1.21 17.39 -2.13
C GLN A 185 -0.61 18.57 -1.34
N GLY A 186 0.21 18.30 -0.31
CA GLY A 186 0.85 19.33 0.51
C GLY A 186 -0.13 20.12 1.38
N ALA A 187 -1.32 19.59 1.63
CA ALA A 187 -2.38 20.24 2.39
C ALA A 187 -3.19 19.23 3.22
N PRO A 188 -3.71 19.66 4.38
CA PRO A 188 -4.37 18.76 5.30
C PRO A 188 -5.68 18.19 4.76
N VAL A 189 -5.95 16.92 5.04
CA VAL A 189 -7.22 16.24 4.77
C VAL A 189 -8.10 16.35 6.01
N VAL A 190 -9.13 17.21 5.94
CA VAL A 190 -9.96 17.56 7.09
C VAL A 190 -10.79 16.38 7.61
N SER A 191 -11.40 15.59 6.73
CA SER A 191 -12.37 14.56 7.13
C SER A 191 -12.41 13.38 6.16
N PRO A 192 -11.43 12.46 6.19
CA PRO A 192 -11.45 11.30 5.32
C PRO A 192 -12.67 10.41 5.61
N GLU A 193 -13.30 9.89 4.57
CA GLU A 193 -14.62 9.28 4.66
C GLU A 193 -14.58 7.77 4.49
N LEU A 194 -15.47 7.10 5.20
CA LEU A 194 -15.76 5.69 5.08
C LEU A 194 -17.24 5.53 4.75
N VAL A 195 -17.55 5.06 3.55
CA VAL A 195 -18.92 4.72 3.15
C VAL A 195 -19.16 3.25 3.47
N LEU A 196 -20.12 3.02 4.35
CA LEU A 196 -20.53 1.70 4.82
C LEU A 196 -21.70 1.17 3.99
N ARG A 197 -22.19 -0.04 4.32
CA ARG A 197 -23.40 -0.60 3.69
C ARG A 197 -24.57 0.39 3.81
N GLU A 198 -25.50 0.37 2.86
CA GLU A 198 -26.63 1.32 2.78
C GLU A 198 -26.19 2.79 2.67
N GLN A 199 -25.02 3.03 2.07
CA GLN A 199 -24.45 4.35 1.80
C GLN A 199 -24.26 5.23 3.06
N GLN A 200 -24.16 4.60 4.24
CA GLN A 200 -23.92 5.30 5.50
C GLN A 200 -22.51 5.90 5.51
N VAL A 201 -22.41 7.23 5.56
CA VAL A 201 -21.14 7.95 5.56
C VAL A 201 -20.62 8.12 6.99
N TYR A 202 -19.40 7.64 7.25
CA TYR A 202 -18.70 7.82 8.51
C TYR A 202 -17.42 8.64 8.29
N ARG A 203 -17.35 9.82 8.91
CA ARG A 203 -16.14 10.65 8.92
C ARG A 203 -15.16 10.12 9.95
N VAL A 204 -13.94 9.78 9.51
CA VAL A 204 -12.89 9.30 10.41
C VAL A 204 -12.23 10.51 11.05
N ILE A 205 -12.42 10.65 12.37
CA ILE A 205 -11.65 11.62 13.16
C ILE A 205 -10.22 11.12 13.20
N TRP A 206 -9.32 11.90 12.63
CA TRP A 206 -7.89 11.68 12.66
C TRP A 206 -7.22 13.04 12.86
N ARG A 207 -6.13 13.09 13.62
CA ARG A 207 -5.44 14.36 13.90
C ARG A 207 -4.34 14.56 12.87
N THR A 208 -4.43 15.65 12.13
CA THR A 208 -3.35 16.23 11.36
C THR A 208 -2.16 16.54 12.27
N GLY A 209 -0.96 16.10 11.90
CA GLY A 209 0.28 16.48 12.58
C GLY A 209 0.88 15.45 13.53
N SER A 210 0.20 14.34 13.84
CA SER A 210 0.89 13.19 14.39
C SER A 210 1.52 12.42 13.24
N ARG A 211 2.78 12.75 12.88
CA ARG A 211 3.69 11.80 12.24
C ARG A 211 3.39 10.44 12.85
N VAL A 212 3.09 9.44 12.04
CA VAL A 212 2.88 8.06 12.52
C VAL A 212 4.21 7.58 13.13
N CYS A 213 4.44 7.96 14.37
CA CYS A 213 5.62 7.67 15.15
C CYS A 213 5.22 6.54 16.08
N GLY A 214 5.79 5.37 15.84
CA GLY A 214 5.78 4.27 16.80
C GLY A 214 4.44 3.59 17.02
N GLN A 215 3.79 3.10 15.97
CA GLN A 215 3.08 1.83 16.17
C GLN A 215 4.12 0.72 16.14
N ARG A 216 4.10 -0.12 17.19
CA ARG A 216 4.93 -1.31 17.34
C ARG A 216 4.97 -2.03 16.00
N SER A 217 6.14 -2.03 15.34
CA SER A 217 6.32 -2.83 14.14
C SER A 217 5.98 -4.26 14.50
N PRO A 218 5.24 -4.97 13.65
CA PRO A 218 5.07 -6.39 13.86
C PRO A 218 6.47 -7.00 13.90
N ASN A 219 6.80 -7.62 15.02
CA ASN A 219 8.03 -8.37 15.19
C ASN A 219 7.84 -9.64 14.35
N VAL A 220 8.03 -9.52 13.04
CA VAL A 220 7.86 -10.64 12.11
C VAL A 220 9.22 -11.20 11.81
N SER A 221 9.58 -12.25 12.55
CA SER A 221 10.68 -13.10 12.14
C SER A 221 10.30 -13.79 10.82
N LYS A 222 11.25 -13.85 9.89
CA LYS A 222 11.10 -14.59 8.62
C LYS A 222 11.00 -16.11 8.83
N SER A 223 11.22 -16.59 10.04
CA SER A 223 11.60 -17.98 10.29
C SER A 223 10.45 -18.98 10.11
N GLU A 224 9.20 -18.61 10.43
CA GLU A 224 8.06 -19.53 10.32
C GLU A 224 6.70 -18.80 10.39
N PRO A 225 5.66 -19.25 9.67
CA PRO A 225 4.31 -18.69 9.81
C PRO A 225 3.78 -18.96 11.23
N PRO A 226 3.13 -17.97 11.88
CA PRO A 226 2.49 -18.23 13.17
C PRO A 226 1.42 -19.33 13.03
N PRO A 227 1.21 -20.15 14.08
CA PRO A 227 0.23 -21.25 14.02
C PRO A 227 -1.16 -20.69 13.68
N PRO A 228 -2.03 -21.50 13.03
CA PRO A 228 -3.37 -21.08 12.68
C PRO A 228 -4.15 -20.70 13.94
N LEU A 229 -4.24 -19.40 14.23
CA LEU A 229 -5.08 -18.90 15.32
C LEU A 229 -6.55 -19.20 14.99
N GLN A 230 -7.32 -19.65 15.97
CA GLN A 230 -8.78 -19.83 15.84
C GLN A 230 -9.51 -18.55 15.39
N LYS A 231 -8.88 -17.37 15.50
CA LYS A 231 -9.41 -16.07 15.02
C LYS A 231 -9.26 -15.85 13.51
N CYS A 232 -8.43 -16.63 12.80
CA CYS A 232 -8.27 -16.52 11.36
C CYS A 232 -9.38 -17.26 10.59
N SER A 233 -10.15 -18.13 11.26
CA SER A 233 -11.43 -18.58 10.72
C SER A 233 -12.45 -17.45 10.89
N PHE A 234 -13.04 -17.01 9.79
CA PHE A 234 -14.23 -16.16 9.82
C PHE A 234 -15.32 -16.96 10.55
N ARG A 235 -15.48 -16.78 11.87
CA ARG A 235 -16.66 -17.28 12.59
C ARG A 235 -17.83 -16.46 12.08
N ALA A 236 -18.58 -17.04 11.14
CA ALA A 236 -19.92 -16.59 10.83
C ALA A 236 -20.76 -16.76 12.10
N SER A 237 -21.10 -15.67 12.78
CA SER A 237 -22.27 -15.66 13.65
C SER A 237 -23.50 -15.67 12.75
N GLY A 238 -23.81 -16.83 12.19
CA GLY A 238 -25.12 -17.13 11.65
C GLY A 238 -26.00 -17.53 12.82
N ALA A 239 -26.83 -16.60 13.30
CA ALA A 239 -27.95 -16.96 14.14
C ALA A 239 -28.92 -17.78 13.28
N ALA A 240 -28.98 -19.08 13.51
CA ALA A 240 -30.04 -19.93 13.00
C ALA A 240 -31.33 -19.51 13.72
N PHE A 241 -32.26 -18.91 12.98
CA PHE A 241 -33.66 -18.93 13.37
C PHE A 241 -34.16 -20.36 13.13
N ALA A 242 -34.32 -21.12 14.20
CA ALA A 242 -35.10 -22.35 14.18
C ALA A 242 -36.58 -21.96 14.21
N ASN A 243 -37.34 -22.45 13.22
CA ASN A 243 -38.78 -22.48 13.26
C ASN A 243 -39.24 -23.48 14.33
N GLY A 244 -40.16 -23.05 15.18
CA GLY A 244 -40.91 -23.83 16.16
C GLY A 244 -42.04 -22.97 16.69
#